data_AF-A0A7S0D9I3-F1
#
_entry.id   AF-A0A7S0D9I3-F1
#
_cell.length_a   1.000
_cell.length_b   1.000
_cell.length_c   1.000
_cell.angle_alpha   90.00
_cell.angle_beta   90.00
_cell.angle_gamma   90.00
#
_symmetry.space_group_name_H-M   'P 1'
#
loop_
_entity.id
_entity.type
_entity.pdbx_description
1 polymer ?
#
loop_
_entity_poly.entity_id
_entity_poly.type
_entity_poly.pdbx_seq_one_letter_code
_entity_poly.pdbx_strand_id
1 'polypeptide(L)'
;FFWNAMCLFPGGAALHTTDPTCRFWRSVMIGGLFFHAMLIVLGFISLSFWDAIMDILAITIAYCAIKDEDQYEVSRLLCYVMFMIFDFVFAGVKCCLFFSGVRGAPSGENKNWQYYMYVVLVVGSSIYYLIGGFISYRLYKALKRVFQPEEGAPIAAPPAAPSGGYGGYQPVASEYNEAEIGSSGGGFKRFQGEGRRLGGSSGQRRLPTEQPRSSPAQVSAAPPTTSAAPATANVSRGQRRGIPAAALARLEQKSKGNKGPE
;
A
#
# COMPACT_ATOMS: atom_id res chain seq x y z
N PHE A 1 9.89 13.49 -5.80
CA PHE A 1 10.13 13.02 -7.19
C PHE A 1 9.66 11.57 -7.38
N PHE A 2 10.13 10.61 -6.58
CA PHE A 2 9.70 9.19 -6.66
C PHE A 2 8.17 8.99 -6.53
N TRP A 3 7.53 9.77 -5.64
CA TRP A 3 6.09 9.71 -5.39
C TRP A 3 5.22 10.19 -6.56
N ASN A 4 5.65 11.28 -7.22
CA ASN A 4 4.95 11.83 -8.39
C ASN A 4 5.04 10.88 -9.61
N ALA A 5 6.10 10.08 -9.71
CA ALA A 5 6.25 9.13 -10.81
C ALA A 5 5.35 7.89 -10.65
N MET A 6 5.17 7.38 -9.42
CA MET A 6 4.45 6.13 -9.18
C MET A 6 2.95 6.29 -8.92
N CYS A 7 2.50 7.38 -8.28
CA CYS A 7 1.11 7.48 -7.83
C CYS A 7 0.24 8.36 -8.76
N LEU A 8 0.84 9.21 -9.61
CA LEU A 8 0.11 10.12 -10.51
C LEU A 8 0.04 9.64 -11.97
N PHE A 9 0.94 8.77 -12.43
CA PHE A 9 0.89 8.26 -13.80
C PHE A 9 0.19 6.90 -13.85
N PRO A 10 -0.99 6.80 -14.50
CA PRO A 10 -1.64 5.52 -14.76
C PRO A 10 -0.79 4.71 -15.75
N GLY A 11 0.12 3.89 -15.23
CA GLY A 11 0.96 2.99 -16.03
C GLY A 11 0.79 1.51 -15.68
N GLY A 12 0.01 1.19 -14.64
CA GLY A 12 -0.27 -0.20 -14.26
C GLY A 12 -1.46 -0.75 -15.03
N ALA A 13 -1.34 -1.97 -15.56
CA ALA A 13 -2.49 -2.69 -16.09
C ALA A 13 -3.53 -2.90 -14.97
N ALA A 14 -4.77 -2.45 -15.19
CA ALA A 14 -5.88 -2.71 -14.29
C ALA A 14 -6.17 -4.22 -14.25
N LEU A 15 -6.19 -4.80 -13.04
CA LEU A 15 -6.49 -6.22 -12.90
C LEU A 15 -7.99 -6.43 -12.77
N HIS A 16 -8.53 -7.29 -13.63
CA HIS A 16 -9.86 -7.85 -13.45
C HIS A 16 -9.83 -9.08 -12.52
N THR A 17 -10.57 -9.06 -11.41
CA THR A 17 -10.74 -10.23 -10.54
C THR A 17 -12.14 -10.35 -9.94
N THR A 18 -12.65 -11.57 -9.85
CA THR A 18 -13.94 -11.93 -9.25
C THR A 18 -13.79 -12.64 -7.90
N ASP A 19 -12.58 -12.70 -7.32
CA ASP A 19 -12.32 -13.39 -6.05
C ASP A 19 -13.16 -12.77 -4.90
N PRO A 20 -14.00 -13.57 -4.21
CA PRO A 20 -14.83 -13.07 -3.10
C PRO A 20 -14.00 -12.47 -1.95
N THR A 21 -12.77 -12.93 -1.76
CA THR A 21 -11.84 -12.40 -0.74
C THR A 21 -11.47 -10.95 -1.04
N CYS A 22 -11.17 -10.65 -2.32
CA CYS A 22 -10.86 -9.29 -2.75
C CYS A 22 -12.06 -8.36 -2.55
N ARG A 23 -13.28 -8.83 -2.88
CA ARG A 23 -14.53 -8.08 -2.69
C ARG A 23 -14.81 -7.77 -1.21
N PHE A 24 -14.61 -8.75 -0.33
CA PHE A 24 -14.75 -8.56 1.12
C PHE A 24 -13.80 -7.47 1.62
N TRP A 25 -12.49 -7.57 1.34
CA TRP A 25 -11.52 -6.59 1.81
C TRP A 25 -11.72 -5.21 1.17
N ARG A 26 -12.18 -5.14 -0.09
CA ARG A 26 -12.58 -3.88 -0.73
C ARG A 26 -13.76 -3.23 0.01
N SER A 27 -14.81 -3.99 0.35
CA SER A 27 -15.95 -3.47 1.10
C SER A 27 -15.52 -2.91 2.46
N VAL A 28 -14.67 -3.64 3.19
CA VAL A 28 -14.09 -3.17 4.45
C VAL A 28 -13.25 -1.90 4.24
N MET A 29 -12.45 -1.84 3.17
CA MET A 29 -11.65 -0.68 2.83
C MET A 29 -12.50 0.54 2.48
N ILE A 30 -13.62 0.38 1.76
CA ILE A 30 -14.57 1.46 1.48
C ILE A 30 -15.13 2.04 2.79
N GLY A 31 -15.53 1.17 3.74
CA GLY A 31 -15.93 1.59 5.08
C GLY A 31 -14.81 2.36 5.80
N GLY A 32 -13.57 1.89 5.68
CA GLY A 32 -12.38 2.57 6.17
C GLY A 32 -12.19 3.97 5.56
N LEU A 33 -12.40 4.15 4.25
CA LEU A 33 -12.28 5.45 3.59
C LEU A 33 -13.30 6.47 4.10
N PHE A 34 -14.53 6.05 4.41
CA PHE A 34 -15.50 6.95 5.06
C PHE A 34 -14.99 7.42 6.43
N PHE A 35 -14.43 6.51 7.23
CA PHE A 35 -13.83 6.88 8.51
C PHE A 35 -12.61 7.79 8.33
N HIS A 36 -11.78 7.54 7.32
CA HIS A 36 -10.65 8.42 6.95
C HIS A 36 -11.12 9.84 6.64
N ALA A 37 -12.21 9.98 5.86
CA ALA A 37 -12.80 11.27 5.55
C ALA A 37 -13.27 12.02 6.81
N MET A 38 -13.81 11.30 7.81
CA MET A 38 -14.15 11.92 9.10
C MET A 38 -12.92 12.41 9.86
N LEU A 39 -11.80 11.67 9.83
CA LEU A 39 -10.54 12.11 10.43
C LEU A 39 -10.00 13.38 9.77
N ILE A 40 -10.12 13.51 8.44
CA ILE A 40 -9.75 14.73 7.71
C ILE A 40 -10.54 15.94 8.23
N VAL A 41 -11.86 15.80 8.38
CA VAL A 41 -12.72 16.87 8.92
C VAL A 41 -12.31 17.23 10.34
N LEU A 42 -12.06 16.24 11.20
CA LEU A 42 -11.55 16.46 12.56
C LEU A 42 -10.18 17.17 12.54
N GLY A 43 -9.30 16.81 11.61
CA GLY A 43 -8.00 17.43 11.43
C GLY A 43 -8.08 18.91 11.07
N PHE A 44 -9.03 19.31 10.20
CA PHE A 44 -9.29 20.71 9.92
C PHE A 44 -9.85 21.45 11.15
N ILE A 45 -10.81 20.85 11.87
CA ILE A 45 -11.40 21.43 13.08
C ILE A 45 -10.33 21.64 14.17
N SER A 46 -9.36 20.73 14.26
CA SER A 46 -8.25 20.82 15.23
C SER A 46 -7.08 21.70 14.75
N LEU A 47 -7.23 22.41 13.63
CA LEU A 47 -6.20 23.26 13.03
C LEU A 47 -4.93 22.51 12.58
N SER A 48 -5.03 21.20 12.35
CA SER A 48 -3.95 20.35 11.83
C SER A 48 -3.97 20.32 10.29
N PHE A 49 -3.89 21.50 9.66
CA PHE A 49 -4.11 21.68 8.22
C PHE A 49 -3.20 20.82 7.33
N TRP A 50 -1.91 20.74 7.68
CA TRP A 50 -0.94 19.96 6.90
C TRP A 50 -1.25 18.47 6.93
N ASP A 51 -1.67 17.95 8.09
CA ASP A 51 -2.04 16.55 8.25
C ASP A 51 -3.28 16.22 7.43
N ALA A 52 -4.30 17.08 7.51
CA ALA A 52 -5.51 16.94 6.72
C ALA A 52 -5.24 16.95 5.21
N ILE A 53 -4.29 17.75 4.72
CA ILE A 53 -3.88 17.71 3.30
C ILE A 53 -3.24 16.37 2.93
N MET A 54 -2.34 15.86 3.76
CA MET A 54 -1.69 14.58 3.51
C MET A 54 -2.71 13.43 3.50
N ASP A 55 -3.67 13.46 4.43
CA ASP A 55 -4.79 12.52 4.48
C ASP A 55 -5.69 12.62 3.24
N ILE A 56 -5.95 13.83 2.72
CA ILE A 56 -6.68 14.03 1.44
C ILE A 56 -5.95 13.38 0.27
N LEU A 57 -4.62 13.47 0.22
CA LEU A 57 -3.84 12.81 -0.81
C LEU A 57 -3.91 11.29 -0.66
N ALA A 58 -3.78 10.78 0.56
CA ALA A 58 -3.85 9.35 0.85
C ALA A 58 -5.23 8.75 0.49
N ILE A 59 -6.33 9.40 0.90
CA ILE A 59 -7.70 8.95 0.58
C ILE A 59 -7.97 9.01 -0.93
N THR A 60 -7.44 10.02 -1.63
CA THR A 60 -7.59 10.13 -3.09
C THR A 60 -6.89 8.98 -3.81
N ILE A 61 -5.66 8.64 -3.41
CA ILE A 61 -4.92 7.51 -3.97
C ILE A 61 -5.66 6.20 -3.70
N ALA A 62 -6.15 6.01 -2.48
CA ALA A 62 -6.90 4.83 -2.09
C ALA A 62 -8.20 4.69 -2.90
N TYR A 63 -8.97 5.77 -3.04
CA TYR A 63 -10.18 5.79 -3.86
C TYR A 63 -9.88 5.44 -5.31
N CYS A 64 -8.85 6.08 -5.90
CA CYS A 64 -8.41 5.77 -7.26
C CYS A 64 -7.87 4.34 -7.45
N ALA A 65 -7.53 3.63 -6.37
CA ALA A 65 -7.08 2.24 -6.43
C ALA A 65 -8.24 1.22 -6.42
N ILE A 66 -9.41 1.60 -5.88
CA ILE A 66 -10.55 0.68 -5.64
C ILE A 66 -11.90 1.15 -6.21
N LYS A 67 -11.93 2.28 -6.92
CA LYS A 67 -13.17 2.89 -7.44
C LYS A 67 -13.96 1.92 -8.33
N ASP A 68 -13.26 1.16 -9.16
CA ASP A 68 -13.86 0.26 -10.13
C ASP A 68 -14.06 -1.12 -9.48
N GLU A 69 -15.21 -1.74 -9.71
CA GLU A 69 -15.63 -2.93 -8.94
C GLU A 69 -14.75 -4.16 -9.19
N ASP A 70 -14.39 -4.31 -10.46
CA ASP A 70 -13.59 -5.43 -10.92
C ASP A 70 -12.17 -5.01 -11.30
N GLN A 71 -11.86 -3.71 -11.44
CA GLN A 71 -10.54 -3.22 -11.86
C GLN A 71 -9.74 -2.68 -10.67
N TYR A 72 -8.63 -3.34 -10.36
CA TYR A 72 -7.74 -2.95 -9.26
C TYR A 72 -6.40 -2.48 -9.79
N GLU A 73 -5.95 -1.31 -9.34
CA GLU A 73 -4.61 -0.80 -9.61
C GLU A 73 -3.67 -1.11 -8.44
N VAL A 74 -2.96 -2.24 -8.52
CA VAL A 74 -2.09 -2.74 -7.43
C VAL A 74 -0.99 -1.76 -7.05
N SER A 75 -0.41 -1.04 -8.01
CA SER A 75 0.64 -0.04 -7.74
C SER A 75 0.11 1.11 -6.87
N ARG A 76 -1.11 1.60 -7.14
CA ARG A 76 -1.75 2.64 -6.32
C ARG A 76 -2.12 2.12 -4.94
N LEU A 77 -2.62 0.88 -4.85
CA LEU A 77 -2.91 0.27 -3.57
C LEU A 77 -1.65 0.10 -2.71
N LEU A 78 -0.53 -0.32 -3.31
CA LEU A 78 0.76 -0.42 -2.62
C LEU A 78 1.25 0.97 -2.17
N CYS A 79 1.10 2.00 -3.00
CA CYS A 79 1.37 3.40 -2.64
C CYS A 79 0.54 3.82 -1.42
N TYR A 80 -0.74 3.46 -1.38
CA TYR A 80 -1.60 3.71 -0.22
C TYR A 80 -1.15 2.96 1.05
N VAL A 81 -0.76 1.68 0.94
CA VAL A 81 -0.23 0.91 2.08
C VAL A 81 1.01 1.59 2.67
N MET A 82 1.92 2.07 1.82
CA MET A 82 3.10 2.81 2.27
C MET A 82 2.70 4.11 2.97
N PHE A 83 1.72 4.85 2.43
CA PHE A 83 1.18 6.05 3.08
C PHE A 83 0.68 5.76 4.49
N MET A 84 -0.15 4.73 4.66
CA MET A 84 -0.70 4.35 5.96
C MET A 84 0.39 4.01 6.99
N ILE A 85 1.49 3.39 6.56
CA ILE A 85 2.64 3.12 7.44
C ILE A 85 3.34 4.42 7.83
N PHE A 86 3.60 5.32 6.88
CA PHE A 86 4.21 6.62 7.19
C PHE A 86 3.33 7.45 8.12
N ASP A 87 2.03 7.53 7.84
CA ASP A 87 1.07 8.27 8.67
C ASP A 87 0.96 7.65 10.06
N PHE A 88 1.02 6.31 10.18
CA PHE A 88 1.11 5.64 11.48
C PHE A 88 2.35 6.06 12.27
N VAL A 89 3.54 6.11 11.63
CA VAL A 89 4.77 6.57 12.31
C VAL A 89 4.65 8.02 12.75
N PHE A 90 4.17 8.92 11.88
CA PHE A 90 4.01 10.34 12.21
C PHE A 90 2.95 10.57 13.29
N ALA A 91 1.83 9.85 13.24
CA ALA A 91 0.81 9.88 14.28
C ALA A 91 1.35 9.35 15.61
N GLY A 92 2.14 8.27 15.59
CA GLY A 92 2.82 7.73 16.77
C GLY A 92 3.78 8.74 17.39
N VAL A 93 4.61 9.43 16.59
CA VAL A 93 5.49 10.50 17.08
C VAL A 93 4.68 11.64 17.69
N LYS A 94 3.59 12.08 17.05
CA LYS A 94 2.71 13.12 17.61
C LYS A 94 2.07 12.68 18.92
N CYS A 95 1.65 11.44 19.01
CA CYS A 95 1.10 10.83 20.21
C CYS A 95 2.11 10.86 21.37
N CYS A 96 3.36 10.45 21.12
CA CYS A 96 4.44 10.54 22.10
C CYS A 96 4.76 12.00 22.50
N LEU A 97 4.80 12.93 21.54
CA LEU A 97 5.05 14.36 21.81
C LEU A 97 3.91 15.01 22.61
N PHE A 98 2.68 14.55 22.41
CA PHE A 98 1.53 14.99 23.17
C PHE A 98 1.58 14.47 24.61
N PHE A 99 1.78 13.17 24.82
CA PHE A 99 1.83 12.58 26.16
C PHE A 99 3.07 13.00 26.98
N SER A 100 4.17 13.35 26.32
CA SER A 100 5.35 13.93 26.99
C SER A 100 5.16 15.39 27.42
N GLY A 101 4.06 16.04 27.03
CA GLY A 101 3.79 17.45 27.33
C GLY A 101 4.66 18.45 26.56
N VAL A 102 5.51 17.96 25.64
CA VAL A 102 6.38 18.81 24.81
C VAL A 102 5.54 19.65 23.83
N ARG A 103 4.47 19.06 23.29
CA ARG A 103 3.51 19.75 22.43
C ARG A 103 2.24 20.01 23.23
N GLY A 104 2.04 21.26 23.64
CA GLY A 104 0.80 21.70 24.27
C GLY A 104 -0.39 21.50 23.34
N ALA A 105 -1.54 21.12 23.90
CA ALA A 105 -2.81 21.12 23.18
C ALA A 105 -3.12 22.53 22.65
N PRO A 106 -3.94 22.65 21.59
CA PRO A 106 -4.38 23.94 21.08
C PRO A 106 -4.90 24.83 22.23
N SER A 107 -4.28 26.01 22.40
CA SER A 107 -4.61 26.94 23.48
C SER A 107 -5.54 28.05 22.96
N GLY A 108 -6.76 28.14 23.49
CA GLY A 108 -7.75 29.19 23.18
C GLY A 108 -8.83 29.29 24.27
N GLU A 109 -9.78 30.22 24.14
CA GLU A 109 -10.86 30.42 25.14
C GLU A 109 -11.81 29.21 25.27
N ASN A 110 -11.93 28.38 24.24
CA ASN A 110 -12.77 27.18 24.19
C ASN A 110 -12.04 25.90 24.63
N LYS A 111 -11.42 25.92 25.82
CA LYS A 111 -10.42 24.94 26.30
C LYS A 111 -10.84 23.46 26.31
N ASN A 112 -12.09 23.15 26.63
CA ASN A 112 -12.43 21.77 27.01
C ASN A 112 -12.73 20.88 25.81
N TRP A 113 -13.60 21.29 24.89
CA TRP A 113 -14.02 20.41 23.80
C TRP A 113 -12.95 20.23 22.72
N GLN A 114 -12.19 21.30 22.39
CA GLN A 114 -11.10 21.23 21.42
C GLN A 114 -9.98 20.31 21.88
N TYR A 115 -9.69 20.31 23.19
CA TYR A 115 -8.75 19.39 23.80
C TYR A 115 -9.17 17.93 23.57
N TYR A 116 -10.42 17.57 23.89
CA TYR A 116 -10.90 16.20 23.68
C TYR A 116 -10.90 15.80 22.21
N MET A 117 -11.29 16.70 21.29
CA MET A 117 -11.22 16.44 19.85
C MET A 117 -9.78 16.21 19.39
N TYR A 118 -8.83 16.99 19.89
CA TYR A 118 -7.41 16.80 19.58
C TYR A 118 -6.87 15.48 20.13
N VAL A 119 -7.24 15.10 21.36
CA VAL A 119 -6.86 13.80 21.95
C VAL A 119 -7.41 12.64 21.13
N VAL A 120 -8.70 12.71 20.78
CA VAL A 120 -9.35 11.70 19.92
C VAL A 120 -8.67 11.63 18.56
N LEU A 121 -8.31 12.77 17.97
CA LEU A 121 -7.58 12.80 16.71
C LEU A 121 -6.21 12.14 16.85
N VAL A 122 -5.40 12.50 17.84
CA VAL A 122 -4.02 11.99 17.99
C VAL A 122 -4.01 10.48 18.29
N VAL A 123 -4.83 10.03 19.23
CA VAL A 123 -4.89 8.61 19.63
C VAL A 123 -5.66 7.79 18.59
N GLY A 124 -6.82 8.30 18.17
CA GLY A 124 -7.70 7.64 17.21
C GLY A 124 -7.06 7.49 15.83
N SER A 125 -6.37 8.51 15.32
CA SER A 125 -5.62 8.42 14.05
C SER A 125 -4.52 7.36 14.12
N SER A 126 -3.76 7.30 15.22
CA SER A 126 -2.71 6.27 15.41
C SER A 126 -3.27 4.85 15.32
N ILE A 127 -4.39 4.59 16.01
CA ILE A 127 -5.07 3.27 15.96
C ILE A 127 -5.62 3.00 14.56
N TYR A 128 -6.25 4.02 13.96
CA TYR A 128 -6.84 3.91 12.64
C TYR A 128 -5.79 3.60 11.55
N TYR A 129 -4.66 4.29 11.52
CA TYR A 129 -3.63 4.05 10.50
C TYR A 129 -3.03 2.65 10.60
N LEU A 130 -2.91 2.10 11.82
CA LEU A 130 -2.49 0.72 12.03
C LEU A 130 -3.51 -0.27 11.44
N ILE A 131 -4.79 -0.12 11.79
CA ILE A 131 -5.87 -1.01 11.33
C ILE A 131 -6.07 -0.87 9.81
N GLY A 132 -6.11 0.35 9.30
CA GLY A 132 -6.27 0.65 7.88
C GLY A 132 -5.08 0.14 7.07
N GLY A 133 -3.84 0.32 7.56
CA GLY A 133 -2.65 -0.27 6.94
C GLY A 133 -2.72 -1.80 6.87
N PHE A 134 -3.21 -2.46 7.92
CA PHE A 134 -3.44 -3.91 7.92
C PHE A 134 -4.50 -4.34 6.90
N ILE A 135 -5.65 -3.66 6.84
CA ILE A 135 -6.74 -3.93 5.88
C ILE A 135 -6.24 -3.78 4.44
N SER A 136 -5.56 -2.68 4.14
CA SER A 136 -5.02 -2.42 2.80
C SER A 136 -3.93 -3.42 2.42
N TYR A 137 -3.07 -3.82 3.37
CA TYR A 137 -2.09 -4.88 3.15
C TYR A 137 -2.73 -6.24 2.88
N ARG A 138 -3.83 -6.57 3.57
CA ARG A 138 -4.60 -7.80 3.32
C ARG A 138 -5.23 -7.80 1.94
N LEU A 139 -5.81 -6.68 1.50
CA LEU A 139 -6.32 -6.52 0.14
C LEU A 139 -5.19 -6.66 -0.89
N TYR A 140 -4.05 -5.99 -0.67
CA TYR A 140 -2.87 -6.12 -1.54
C TYR A 140 -2.41 -7.57 -1.66
N LYS A 141 -2.31 -8.30 -0.54
CA LYS A 141 -1.91 -9.71 -0.55
C LYS A 141 -2.92 -10.61 -1.27
N ALA A 142 -4.22 -10.33 -1.14
CA ALA A 142 -5.26 -11.03 -1.89
C ALA A 142 -5.10 -10.81 -3.40
N LEU A 143 -4.93 -9.56 -3.83
CA LEU A 143 -4.69 -9.23 -5.24
C LEU A 143 -3.38 -9.84 -5.76
N LYS A 144 -2.30 -9.81 -4.98
CA LYS A 144 -1.01 -10.41 -5.37
C LYS A 144 -1.13 -11.91 -5.66
N ARG A 145 -1.95 -12.64 -4.90
CA ARG A 145 -2.21 -14.08 -5.13
C ARG A 145 -2.89 -14.34 -6.48
N VAL A 146 -3.73 -13.42 -6.94
CA VAL A 146 -4.38 -13.52 -8.26
C VAL A 146 -3.37 -13.26 -9.39
N PHE A 147 -2.43 -12.34 -9.18
CA PHE A 147 -1.36 -12.03 -10.15
C PHE A 147 -0.30 -13.12 -10.27
N GLN A 148 0.07 -13.73 -9.15
CA GLN A 148 1.13 -14.73 -9.07
C GLN A 148 0.59 -15.98 -8.37
N PRO A 149 -0.30 -16.73 -9.02
CA PRO A 149 -0.87 -17.95 -8.45
C PRO A 149 0.19 -19.01 -8.10
N GLU A 150 1.40 -18.92 -8.67
CA GLU A 150 2.44 -19.97 -8.56
C GLU A 150 3.72 -19.60 -7.79
N GLU A 151 3.95 -18.37 -7.34
CA GLU A 151 5.21 -18.05 -6.61
C GLU A 151 5.32 -18.68 -5.20
N GLY A 152 4.30 -19.44 -4.76
CA GLY A 152 4.28 -20.14 -3.48
C GLY A 152 3.97 -21.64 -3.56
N ALA A 153 3.72 -22.20 -4.74
CA ALA A 153 3.85 -23.64 -4.89
C ALA A 153 5.35 -23.92 -4.84
N PRO A 154 5.86 -24.80 -3.94
CA PRO A 154 7.18 -25.35 -4.17
C PRO A 154 7.12 -25.86 -5.60
N ILE A 155 8.01 -25.37 -6.45
CA ILE A 155 8.26 -25.99 -7.75
C ILE A 155 8.52 -27.44 -7.38
N ALA A 156 7.50 -28.30 -7.52
CA ALA A 156 7.71 -29.73 -7.49
C ALA A 156 8.74 -29.88 -8.59
N ALA A 157 9.98 -30.16 -8.17
CA ALA A 157 11.09 -30.30 -9.10
C ALA A 157 10.55 -31.12 -10.27
N PRO A 158 10.72 -30.65 -11.53
CA PRO A 158 10.22 -31.39 -12.67
C PRO A 158 10.61 -32.85 -12.43
N PRO A 159 9.65 -33.80 -12.47
CA PRO A 159 9.93 -35.19 -12.09
C PRO A 159 11.20 -35.56 -12.81
N ALA A 160 12.24 -35.86 -12.02
CA ALA A 160 13.59 -36.03 -12.53
C ALA A 160 13.46 -36.91 -13.77
N ALA A 161 13.82 -36.36 -14.94
CA ALA A 161 13.81 -37.14 -16.16
C ALA A 161 14.54 -38.43 -15.83
N PRO A 162 13.92 -39.62 -16.07
CA PRO A 162 14.54 -40.88 -15.69
C PRO A 162 15.95 -40.84 -16.25
N SER A 163 16.94 -40.90 -15.36
CA SER A 163 18.35 -40.87 -15.74
C SER A 163 18.50 -41.92 -16.82
N GLY A 164 18.78 -41.49 -18.05
CA GLY A 164 19.04 -42.36 -19.17
C GLY A 164 20.19 -43.27 -18.76
N GLY A 165 19.85 -44.46 -18.29
CA GLY A 165 20.79 -45.50 -17.95
C GLY A 165 21.52 -45.84 -19.23
N TYR A 166 22.80 -45.50 -19.26
CA TYR A 166 23.74 -46.02 -20.24
C TYR A 166 23.61 -47.54 -20.29
N GLY A 167 23.57 -48.07 -21.51
CA GLY A 167 23.30 -49.46 -21.81
C GLY A 167 24.14 -50.43 -20.99
N GLY A 168 23.45 -51.25 -20.20
CA GLY A 168 23.91 -52.58 -19.83
C GLY A 168 23.02 -53.58 -20.58
N TYR A 169 23.59 -54.26 -21.57
CA TYR A 169 23.02 -55.51 -22.07
C TYR A 169 22.89 -56.47 -20.88
N GLN A 170 21.67 -56.74 -20.42
CA GLN A 170 21.40 -57.96 -19.66
C GLN A 170 20.98 -59.06 -20.66
N PRO A 171 21.68 -60.20 -20.72
CA PRO A 171 21.19 -61.34 -21.46
C PRO A 171 19.90 -61.86 -20.81
N VAL A 172 18.91 -62.07 -21.67
CA VAL A 172 17.61 -62.65 -21.36
C VAL A 172 17.83 -64.08 -20.86
N ALA A 173 17.61 -64.32 -19.57
CA ALA A 173 17.32 -65.66 -19.07
C ALA A 173 15.81 -65.84 -19.15
N SER A 174 15.37 -66.64 -20.12
CA SER A 174 13.98 -67.09 -20.23
C SER A 174 13.69 -68.08 -19.11
N GLU A 175 12.96 -67.65 -18.09
CA GLU A 175 12.25 -68.56 -17.20
C GLU A 175 10.76 -68.42 -17.45
N TYR A 176 10.21 -69.45 -18.09
CA TYR A 176 8.78 -69.72 -18.16
C TYR A 176 8.26 -69.92 -16.73
N ASN A 177 7.29 -69.11 -16.32
CA ASN A 177 6.34 -69.47 -15.28
C ASN A 177 4.94 -69.04 -15.73
N GLU A 178 4.13 -70.05 -16.02
CA GLU A 178 2.69 -69.98 -16.24
C GLU A 178 1.95 -69.92 -14.88
N ALA A 179 0.78 -69.25 -14.91
CA ALA A 179 -0.28 -69.23 -13.88
C ALA A 179 0.03 -68.40 -12.61
N GLU A 180 -0.84 -67.57 -12.02
CA GLU A 180 -2.31 -67.47 -11.96
C GLU A 180 -2.74 -66.04 -11.52
N ILE A 181 -3.81 -65.53 -12.15
CA ILE A 181 -4.99 -64.86 -11.56
C ILE A 181 -4.80 -63.92 -10.34
N GLY A 182 -5.07 -62.62 -10.53
CA GLY A 182 -5.30 -61.68 -9.43
C GLY A 182 -5.77 -60.29 -9.86
N SER A 183 -7.07 -60.03 -9.69
CA SER A 183 -7.86 -58.89 -10.18
C SER A 183 -7.77 -57.61 -9.32
N SER A 184 -8.10 -56.47 -9.96
CA SER A 184 -8.53 -55.16 -9.43
C SER A 184 -7.43 -54.17 -8.98
N GLY A 185 -7.42 -52.89 -9.36
CA GLY A 185 -8.34 -52.07 -10.13
C GLY A 185 -7.94 -50.60 -9.97
N GLY A 186 -8.05 -49.78 -11.03
CA GLY A 186 -7.84 -48.33 -10.95
C GLY A 186 -7.09 -47.70 -12.12
N GLY A 187 -7.43 -48.10 -13.36
CA GLY A 187 -6.82 -47.54 -14.57
C GLY A 187 -7.27 -46.11 -14.86
N PHE A 188 -6.33 -45.16 -14.86
CA PHE A 188 -6.50 -43.84 -15.45
C PHE A 188 -6.30 -43.93 -16.97
N LYS A 189 -7.32 -44.39 -17.69
CA LYS A 189 -7.40 -44.29 -19.16
C LYS A 189 -8.25 -43.08 -19.53
N ARG A 190 -7.64 -41.90 -19.71
CA ARG A 190 -8.34 -40.82 -20.44
C ARG A 190 -7.48 -39.72 -21.05
N PHE A 191 -6.52 -40.06 -21.90
CA PHE A 191 -6.11 -39.21 -23.04
C PHE A 191 -5.56 -40.07 -24.18
N GLN A 192 -6.35 -41.03 -24.65
CA GLN A 192 -6.16 -41.70 -25.94
C GLN A 192 -7.24 -41.17 -26.90
N GLY A 193 -7.19 -39.86 -27.15
CA GLY A 193 -7.97 -39.22 -28.20
C GLY A 193 -7.08 -39.02 -29.41
N GLU A 194 -7.53 -39.50 -30.58
CA GLU A 194 -6.88 -39.27 -31.87
C GLU A 194 -6.45 -37.82 -32.02
N GLY A 195 -5.15 -37.61 -32.26
CA GLY A 195 -4.60 -36.33 -32.64
C GLY A 195 -5.18 -35.87 -33.96
N ARG A 196 -6.33 -35.18 -33.91
CA ARG A 196 -6.86 -34.42 -35.02
C ARG A 196 -5.99 -33.17 -35.17
N ARG A 197 -4.93 -33.29 -35.99
CA ARG A 197 -4.15 -32.16 -36.49
C ARG A 197 -5.15 -31.16 -37.09
N LEU A 198 -5.28 -29.99 -36.46
CA LEU A 198 -5.97 -28.85 -37.06
C LEU A 198 -5.20 -28.49 -38.33
N GLY A 199 -5.78 -28.93 -39.45
CA GLY A 199 -5.24 -28.76 -40.78
C GLY A 199 -4.97 -27.29 -41.09
N GLY A 200 -3.87 -27.08 -41.79
CA GLY A 200 -3.58 -25.84 -42.48
C GLY A 200 -4.70 -25.50 -43.44
N SER A 201 -5.36 -24.38 -43.17
CA SER A 201 -5.90 -23.54 -44.22
C SER A 201 -4.88 -22.45 -44.47
N SER A 202 -4.10 -22.64 -45.53
CA SER A 202 -3.34 -21.61 -46.21
C SER A 202 -4.31 -20.57 -46.79
N GLY A 203 -4.90 -19.76 -45.93
CA GLY A 203 -5.55 -18.50 -46.29
C GLY A 203 -4.52 -17.41 -46.27
N GLN A 204 -3.99 -17.04 -47.44
CA GLN A 204 -3.23 -15.82 -47.66
C GLN A 204 -4.04 -14.61 -47.15
N ARG A 205 -3.80 -14.19 -45.91
CA ARG A 205 -4.18 -12.86 -45.46
C ARG A 205 -3.05 -11.93 -45.85
N ARG A 206 -3.24 -11.22 -46.97
CA ARG A 206 -2.40 -10.08 -47.37
C ARG A 206 -2.24 -9.15 -46.16
N LEU A 207 -1.00 -8.95 -45.74
CA LEU A 207 -0.61 -7.82 -44.92
C LEU A 207 -0.92 -6.54 -45.72
N PRO A 208 -1.66 -5.57 -45.16
CA PRO A 208 -1.63 -4.22 -45.71
C PRO A 208 -0.22 -3.68 -45.49
N THR A 209 0.42 -3.30 -46.59
CA THR A 209 1.65 -2.52 -46.65
C THR A 209 1.51 -1.30 -45.75
N GLU A 210 2.17 -1.33 -44.60
CA GLU A 210 2.21 -0.17 -43.72
C GLU A 210 3.13 0.87 -44.35
N GLN A 211 2.50 1.98 -44.71
CA GLN A 211 3.07 3.16 -45.33
C GLN A 211 4.05 3.82 -44.34
N PRO A 212 5.29 4.16 -44.73
CA PRO A 212 6.23 4.85 -43.85
C PRO A 212 5.68 6.24 -43.51
N ARG A 213 5.21 6.41 -42.27
CA ARG A 213 4.87 7.74 -41.73
C ARG A 213 6.15 8.53 -41.56
N SER A 214 6.22 9.60 -42.34
CA SER A 214 7.16 10.69 -42.24
C SER A 214 7.35 11.19 -40.81
N SER A 215 8.62 11.32 -40.44
CA SER A 215 9.12 11.94 -39.22
C SER A 215 8.44 13.28 -38.92
N PRO A 216 7.95 13.52 -37.69
CA PRO A 216 7.69 14.88 -37.25
C PRO A 216 9.01 15.59 -36.94
N ALA A 217 9.04 16.85 -37.36
CA ALA A 217 10.15 17.77 -37.31
C ALA A 217 10.74 17.96 -35.91
N GLN A 218 12.07 18.08 -35.87
CA GLN A 218 12.82 18.64 -34.76
C GLN A 218 12.30 20.05 -34.47
N VAL A 219 11.60 20.23 -33.35
CA VAL A 219 11.35 21.56 -32.79
C VAL A 219 12.54 21.93 -31.92
N SER A 220 13.13 23.04 -32.32
CA SER A 220 14.31 23.69 -31.79
C SER A 220 14.25 23.93 -30.28
N ALA A 221 15.37 23.68 -29.63
CA ALA A 221 15.63 24.01 -28.24
C ALA A 221 15.64 25.54 -28.04
N ALA A 222 14.88 26.01 -27.06
CA ALA A 222 15.03 27.35 -26.48
C ALA A 222 15.81 27.26 -25.15
N PRO A 223 16.75 28.18 -24.88
CA PRO A 223 17.64 28.15 -23.73
C PRO A 223 16.98 28.58 -22.41
N PRO A 224 17.58 28.22 -21.25
CA PRO A 224 17.04 28.52 -19.93
C PRO A 224 17.39 29.95 -19.49
N THR A 225 16.41 30.73 -19.07
CA THR A 225 16.61 32.01 -18.39
C THR A 225 16.16 31.93 -16.92
N THR A 226 17.18 31.92 -16.05
CA THR A 226 17.28 32.68 -14.80
C THR A 226 16.20 32.49 -13.72
N SER A 227 16.52 31.55 -12.82
CA SER A 227 16.54 31.71 -11.36
C SER A 227 16.37 33.16 -10.84
N ALA A 228 15.20 33.43 -10.23
CA ALA A 228 15.04 34.49 -9.24
C ALA A 228 14.77 33.83 -7.88
N ALA A 229 15.70 34.01 -6.95
CA ALA A 229 15.64 33.55 -5.58
C ALA A 229 14.60 34.34 -4.76
N PRO A 230 13.83 33.70 -3.87
CA PRO A 230 13.22 34.42 -2.77
C PRO A 230 14.14 34.39 -1.53
N ALA A 231 14.41 35.61 -1.07
CA ALA A 231 14.94 36.04 0.21
C ALA A 231 14.97 34.99 1.34
N THR A 232 16.18 34.77 1.85
CA THR A 232 16.44 34.21 3.18
C THR A 232 15.80 35.10 4.26
N ALA A 233 14.71 34.65 4.85
CA ALA A 233 14.19 35.19 6.09
C ALA A 233 15.11 34.74 7.24
N ASN A 234 15.90 35.68 7.75
CA ASN A 234 16.61 35.58 9.02
C ASN A 234 15.58 35.42 10.15
N VAL A 235 15.35 34.19 10.62
CA VAL A 235 14.65 33.96 11.88
C VAL A 235 15.67 34.09 13.00
N SER A 236 15.67 35.28 13.61
CA SER A 236 16.33 35.57 14.87
C SER A 236 16.08 34.47 15.91
N ARG A 237 17.17 33.91 16.43
CA ARG A 237 17.23 33.18 17.70
C ARG A 237 16.74 34.08 18.83
N GLY A 238 15.44 34.08 19.07
CA GLY A 238 14.80 34.65 20.26
C GLY A 238 15.02 33.76 21.48
N GLN A 239 16.22 33.84 22.05
CA GLN A 239 16.45 34.09 23.48
C GLN A 239 15.44 33.43 24.44
N ARG A 240 15.74 32.20 24.88
CA ARG A 240 15.22 31.64 26.14
C ARG A 240 15.68 32.55 27.28
N ARG A 241 14.85 33.51 27.67
CA ARG A 241 15.00 34.20 28.96
C ARG A 241 14.69 33.19 30.04
N GLY A 242 15.74 32.67 30.66
CA GLY A 242 15.63 31.93 31.91
C GLY A 242 14.90 32.80 32.92
N ILE A 243 13.82 32.26 33.49
CA ILE A 243 13.16 32.87 34.64
C ILE A 243 14.21 32.88 35.77
N PRO A 244 14.58 34.05 36.32
CA PRO A 244 15.56 34.10 37.39
C PRO A 244 15.01 33.33 38.60
N ALA A 245 15.83 32.48 39.21
CA ALA A 245 15.44 31.62 40.34
C ALA A 245 14.76 32.38 41.49
N ALA A 246 15.02 33.68 41.63
CA ALA A 246 14.36 34.56 42.59
C ALA A 246 12.85 34.76 42.35
N ALA A 247 12.36 34.63 41.11
CA ALA A 247 10.94 34.74 40.79
C ALA A 247 10.15 33.47 41.17
N LEU A 248 10.80 32.31 41.19
CA LEU A 248 10.19 31.04 41.61
C LEU A 248 9.99 30.99 43.13
N ALA A 249 10.93 31.53 43.92
CA ALA A 249 10.82 31.60 45.37
C ALA A 249 9.66 32.49 45.86
N ARG A 250 9.27 33.53 45.11
CA ARG A 250 8.13 34.40 45.47
C ARG A 250 6.76 33.75 45.27
N LEU A 251 6.65 32.73 44.41
CA LEU A 251 5.39 32.02 44.19
C LEU A 251 5.12 30.99 45.30
N GLU A 252 6.15 30.37 45.87
CA GLU A 252 5.97 29.45 47.01
C GLU A 252 5.54 30.17 48.30
N GLN A 253 6.00 31.40 48.54
CA GLN A 253 5.59 32.15 49.73
C GLN A 253 4.11 32.57 49.69
N LYS A 254 3.54 32.82 48.49
CA LYS A 254 2.14 33.24 48.37
C LYS A 254 1.16 32.08 48.58
N SER A 255 1.61 30.83 48.49
CA SER A 255 0.76 29.64 48.70
C SER A 255 0.60 29.26 50.18
N LYS A 256 1.43 29.76 51.09
CA LYS A 256 1.39 29.37 52.52
C LYS A 256 0.70 30.39 53.44
N GLY A 257 0.31 31.55 52.91
CA GLY A 257 -0.11 32.71 53.72
C GLY A 257 -1.59 33.08 53.67
N ASN A 258 -2.52 32.12 53.53
CA ASN A 258 -3.95 32.44 53.67
C ASN A 258 -4.69 31.38 54.51
N LYS A 259 -4.40 31.37 55.80
CA LYS A 259 -5.33 30.88 56.83
C LYS A 259 -5.83 32.12 57.56
N GLY A 260 -7.05 32.55 57.22
CA GLY A 260 -7.75 33.60 57.97
C GLY A 260 -8.14 33.10 59.36
N PRO A 261 -8.36 34.01 60.32
CA PRO A 261 -8.81 33.66 61.67
C PRO A 261 -10.32 33.33 61.67
N GLU A 262 -10.68 32.32 62.47
CA GLU A 262 -12.05 32.07 62.96
C GLU A 262 -12.46 33.11 64.01
#